data_AF-A0A2H0WLS8-F1
#
_entry.id   AF-A0A2H0WLS8-F1
#
_cell.length_a   1.000
_cell.length_b   1.000
_cell.length_c   1.000
_cell.angle_alpha   90.00
_cell.angle_beta   90.00
_cell.angle_gamma   90.00
#
_symmetry.space_group_name_H-M   'P 1'
#
loop_
_entity.id
_entity.type
_entity.pdbx_description
1 polymer ?
#
loop_
_entity_poly.entity_id
_entity_poly.type
_entity_poly.pdbx_seq_one_letter_code
_entity_poly.pdbx_strand_id
1 'polypeptide(L)'
;METRKFEDLSKGDQIKADLYSRPNAINGKYKAGNLGLDNLAGIKDKNIFFLETLKMKADLADKMIAEAESQGKNTSDQQVMKELGEEINATGTPLHRSEAVMTAVWCVLQLIFIYAVVGGIWGLVFKKSFLLFGLLGGIAGLLVSALFVAPVVAFQRTKQRVQDIVFGAGSLLFVPVIYIGVLGLIVWIIRLIFF
;
A
#
# COMPACT_ATOMS: atom_id res chain seq x y z
N MET A 1 -21.50 -32.40 -17.88
CA MET A 1 -20.91 -31.30 -17.10
C MET A 1 -22.06 -30.47 -16.57
N GLU A 2 -22.33 -30.51 -15.26
CA GLU A 2 -23.32 -29.60 -14.66
C GLU A 2 -22.80 -28.16 -14.76
N THR A 3 -23.57 -27.30 -15.43
CA THR A 3 -23.31 -25.87 -15.46
C THR A 3 -23.71 -25.28 -14.11
N ARG A 4 -22.72 -24.94 -13.28
CA ARG A 4 -22.98 -24.17 -12.05
C ARG A 4 -23.55 -22.81 -12.42
N LYS A 5 -24.57 -22.34 -11.70
CA LYS A 5 -25.11 -21.00 -11.91
C LYS A 5 -24.11 -19.97 -11.37
N PHE A 6 -24.18 -18.74 -11.89
CA PHE A 6 -23.31 -17.65 -11.44
C PHE A 6 -23.41 -17.39 -9.92
N GLU A 7 -24.62 -17.55 -9.38
CA GLU A 7 -24.92 -17.41 -7.96
C GLU A 7 -24.23 -18.47 -7.08
N ASP A 8 -23.89 -19.62 -7.66
CA ASP A 8 -23.20 -20.72 -6.97
C ASP A 8 -21.67 -20.56 -6.96
N LEU A 9 -21.14 -19.55 -7.66
CA LEU A 9 -19.71 -19.28 -7.75
C LEU A 9 -19.19 -18.61 -6.47
N SER A 10 -17.92 -18.83 -6.16
CA SER A 10 -17.26 -18.08 -5.09
C SER A 10 -17.23 -16.59 -5.44
N LYS A 11 -17.19 -15.71 -4.43
CA LYS A 11 -17.11 -14.24 -4.68
C LYS A 11 -15.94 -13.85 -5.59
N GLY A 12 -14.80 -14.54 -5.49
CA GLY A 12 -13.66 -14.32 -6.37
C GLY A 12 -13.96 -14.71 -7.82
N ASP A 13 -14.59 -15.86 -8.03
CA ASP A 13 -14.98 -16.35 -9.35
C ASP A 13 -16.04 -15.44 -9.99
N GLN A 14 -16.99 -14.94 -9.21
CA GLN A 14 -17.99 -13.96 -9.69
C GLN A 14 -17.31 -12.69 -10.20
N ILE A 15 -16.31 -12.16 -9.47
CA ILE A 15 -15.57 -10.96 -9.90
C ILE A 15 -14.76 -11.25 -11.17
N LYS A 16 -14.11 -12.41 -11.25
CA LYS A 16 -13.37 -12.81 -12.45
C LYS A 16 -14.28 -12.93 -13.67
N ALA A 17 -15.43 -13.59 -13.50
CA ALA A 17 -16.42 -13.73 -14.56
C ALA A 17 -16.95 -12.36 -15.02
N ASP A 18 -17.27 -11.46 -14.08
CA ASP A 18 -17.64 -10.07 -14.37
C ASP A 18 -16.56 -9.39 -15.21
N LEU A 19 -15.30 -9.38 -14.75
CA LEU A 19 -14.17 -8.77 -15.44
C LEU A 19 -13.94 -9.35 -16.85
N TYR A 20 -14.01 -10.67 -17.03
CA TYR A 20 -13.84 -11.32 -18.33
C TYR A 20 -15.00 -11.05 -19.30
N SER A 21 -16.21 -10.86 -18.78
CA SER A 21 -17.40 -10.63 -19.59
C SER A 21 -17.54 -9.18 -20.10
N ARG A 22 -16.67 -8.27 -19.66
CA ARG A 22 -16.75 -6.85 -20.05
C ARG A 22 -16.47 -6.67 -21.54
N PRO A 23 -17.24 -5.85 -22.26
CA PRO A 23 -17.00 -5.57 -23.68
C PRO A 23 -15.57 -5.10 -23.96
N ASN A 24 -15.02 -4.22 -23.12
CA ASN A 24 -13.66 -3.71 -23.28
C ASN A 24 -12.56 -4.75 -22.97
N ALA A 25 -12.87 -5.77 -22.18
CA ALA A 25 -12.00 -6.93 -21.98
C ALA A 25 -12.02 -7.84 -23.20
N ILE A 26 -13.22 -8.18 -23.69
CA ILE A 26 -13.43 -9.05 -24.87
C ILE A 26 -12.81 -8.44 -26.12
N ASN A 27 -12.96 -7.12 -26.31
CA ASN A 27 -12.43 -6.40 -27.46
C ASN A 27 -10.92 -6.10 -27.34
N GLY A 28 -10.26 -6.60 -26.28
CA GLY A 28 -8.82 -6.45 -26.08
C GLY A 28 -8.35 -5.04 -25.71
N LYS A 29 -9.25 -4.08 -25.48
CA LYS A 29 -8.88 -2.70 -25.13
C LYS A 29 -8.07 -2.63 -23.85
N TYR A 30 -8.41 -3.42 -22.83
CA TYR A 30 -7.62 -3.47 -21.60
C TYR A 30 -6.17 -3.95 -21.83
N LYS A 31 -5.97 -4.86 -22.78
CA LYS A 31 -4.64 -5.33 -23.17
C LYS A 31 -3.89 -4.26 -23.96
N ALA A 32 -4.57 -3.58 -24.88
CA ALA A 32 -3.99 -2.47 -25.64
C ALA A 32 -3.53 -1.32 -24.74
N GLY A 33 -4.31 -1.00 -23.69
CA GLY A 33 -3.95 0.00 -22.68
C GLY A 33 -3.02 -0.51 -21.57
N ASN A 34 -2.52 -1.76 -21.64
CA ASN A 34 -1.65 -2.35 -20.64
C ASN A 34 -2.18 -2.17 -19.19
N LEU A 35 -3.46 -2.49 -18.98
CA LEU A 35 -4.13 -2.26 -17.70
C LEU A 35 -3.89 -3.37 -16.67
N GLY A 36 -3.22 -4.47 -17.05
CA GLY A 36 -2.98 -5.63 -16.18
C GLY A 36 -4.26 -6.40 -15.82
N LEU A 37 -5.30 -6.27 -16.65
CA LEU A 37 -6.59 -6.97 -16.51
C LEU A 37 -6.69 -8.20 -17.42
N ASP A 38 -5.62 -8.55 -18.12
CA ASP A 38 -5.53 -9.59 -19.13
C ASP A 38 -5.16 -10.97 -18.55
N ASN A 39 -4.45 -11.02 -17.42
CA ASN A 39 -4.02 -12.27 -16.78
C ASN A 39 -4.76 -12.57 -15.46
N LEU A 40 -6.10 -12.60 -15.51
CA LEU A 40 -6.92 -12.91 -14.32
C LEU A 40 -6.89 -14.40 -13.94
N ALA A 41 -6.57 -15.29 -14.90
CA ALA A 41 -6.49 -16.73 -14.69
C ALA A 41 -5.40 -17.15 -13.70
N GLY A 42 -4.28 -16.42 -13.65
CA GLY A 42 -3.20 -16.68 -12.70
C GLY A 42 -3.48 -16.23 -11.26
N ILE A 43 -4.54 -15.46 -11.04
CA ILE A 43 -4.87 -14.91 -9.72
C ILE A 43 -5.65 -15.95 -8.93
N LYS A 44 -5.24 -16.28 -7.70
CA LYS A 44 -6.02 -17.19 -6.84
C LYS A 44 -7.34 -16.55 -6.40
N ASP A 45 -8.46 -17.28 -6.49
CA ASP A 45 -9.83 -16.79 -6.19
C ASP A 45 -9.99 -16.28 -4.75
N LYS A 46 -9.12 -16.75 -3.84
CA LYS A 46 -9.07 -16.34 -2.44
C LYS A 46 -8.59 -14.90 -2.22
N ASN A 47 -7.99 -14.24 -3.23
CA ASN A 47 -7.56 -12.84 -3.14
C ASN A 47 -8.68 -11.87 -3.52
N ILE A 48 -9.79 -11.94 -2.79
CA ILE A 48 -11.00 -11.13 -3.05
C ILE A 48 -10.67 -9.64 -3.09
N PHE A 49 -9.83 -9.15 -2.17
CA PHE A 49 -9.46 -7.73 -2.11
C PHE A 49 -8.69 -7.25 -3.35
N PHE A 50 -7.79 -8.08 -3.87
CA PHE A 50 -7.06 -7.78 -5.10
C PHE A 50 -8.01 -7.76 -6.30
N LEU A 51 -8.89 -8.78 -6.39
CA LEU A 51 -9.92 -8.87 -7.43
C LEU A 51 -10.90 -7.69 -7.38
N GLU A 52 -11.34 -7.25 -6.20
CA GLU A 52 -12.16 -6.05 -6.02
C GLU A 52 -11.44 -4.77 -6.48
N THR A 53 -10.12 -4.69 -6.26
CA THR A 53 -9.32 -3.56 -6.74
C THR A 53 -9.17 -3.57 -8.26
N LEU A 54 -8.99 -4.75 -8.86
CA LEU A 54 -8.99 -4.91 -10.32
C LEU A 54 -10.35 -4.57 -10.92
N LYS A 55 -11.45 -4.95 -10.26
CA LYS A 55 -12.81 -4.56 -10.65
C LYS A 55 -12.99 -3.04 -10.62
N MET A 56 -12.58 -2.37 -9.55
CA MET A 56 -12.61 -0.91 -9.47
C MET A 56 -11.80 -0.25 -10.59
N LYS A 57 -10.63 -0.81 -10.92
CA LYS A 57 -9.79 -0.32 -12.03
C LYS A 57 -10.47 -0.53 -13.38
N ALA A 58 -11.13 -1.66 -13.60
CA ALA A 58 -11.91 -1.93 -14.80
C ALA A 58 -13.10 -0.96 -14.92
N ASP A 59 -13.82 -0.69 -13.83
CA ASP A 59 -14.91 0.29 -13.79
C ASP A 59 -14.42 1.69 -14.18
N LEU A 60 -13.26 2.10 -13.65
CA LEU A 60 -12.64 3.37 -14.01
C LEU A 60 -12.21 3.39 -15.49
N ALA A 61 -11.59 2.32 -15.96
CA ALA A 61 -11.15 2.19 -17.34
C ALA A 61 -12.35 2.28 -18.30
N ASP A 62 -13.45 1.59 -18.00
CA ASP A 62 -14.67 1.65 -18.81
C ASP A 62 -15.24 3.06 -18.88
N LYS A 63 -15.24 3.77 -17.75
CA LYS A 63 -15.66 5.17 -17.71
C LYS A 63 -14.78 6.07 -18.58
N MET A 64 -13.46 5.96 -18.45
CA MET A 64 -12.51 6.80 -19.21
C MET A 64 -12.53 6.48 -20.71
N ILE A 65 -12.68 5.20 -21.08
CA ILE A 65 -12.85 4.77 -22.47
C ILE A 65 -14.13 5.35 -23.05
N ALA A 66 -15.25 5.24 -22.34
CA ALA A 66 -16.54 5.80 -22.77
C ALA A 66 -16.48 7.33 -22.92
N GLU A 67 -15.80 8.01 -22.00
CA GLU A 67 -15.58 9.46 -22.08
C GLU A 67 -14.73 9.83 -23.29
N ALA A 68 -13.62 9.14 -23.54
CA ALA A 68 -12.80 9.34 -24.72
C ALA A 68 -13.56 9.11 -26.03
N GLU A 69 -14.39 8.05 -26.10
CA GLU A 69 -15.26 7.77 -27.24
C GLU A 69 -16.30 8.89 -27.45
N SER A 70 -16.88 9.41 -26.37
CA SER A 70 -17.82 10.54 -26.44
C SER A 70 -17.18 11.83 -26.96
N GLN A 71 -15.87 11.98 -26.78
CA GLN A 71 -15.07 13.09 -27.32
C GLN A 71 -14.60 12.84 -28.76
N GLY A 72 -15.00 11.72 -29.38
CA GLY A 72 -14.63 11.36 -30.74
C GLY A 72 -13.23 10.74 -30.86
N LYS A 73 -12.57 10.37 -29.75
CA LYS A 73 -11.30 9.65 -29.80
C LYS A 73 -11.54 8.21 -30.23
N ASN A 74 -10.74 7.71 -31.16
CA ASN A 74 -10.81 6.31 -31.59
C ASN A 74 -10.10 5.40 -30.58
N THR A 75 -10.84 4.83 -29.63
CA THR A 75 -10.32 3.88 -28.63
C THR A 75 -10.05 2.48 -29.20
N SER A 76 -10.21 2.29 -30.51
CA SER A 76 -9.68 1.10 -31.22
C SER A 76 -8.25 1.33 -31.69
N ASP A 77 -7.78 2.58 -31.73
CA ASP A 77 -6.39 2.91 -31.99
C ASP A 77 -5.53 2.54 -30.77
N GLN A 78 -4.46 1.79 -31.04
CA GLN A 78 -3.52 1.35 -30.02
C GLN A 78 -2.80 2.53 -29.37
N GLN A 79 -2.53 3.62 -30.11
CA GLN A 79 -1.86 4.79 -29.54
C GLN A 79 -2.75 5.50 -28.52
N VAL A 80 -4.02 5.74 -28.88
CA VAL A 80 -5.03 6.34 -27.99
C VAL A 80 -5.23 5.47 -26.75
N MET A 81 -5.35 4.14 -26.92
CA MET A 81 -5.52 3.24 -25.79
C MET A 81 -4.30 3.16 -24.89
N LYS A 82 -3.09 3.31 -25.44
CA LYS A 82 -1.87 3.35 -24.64
C LYS A 82 -1.81 4.61 -23.78
N GLU A 83 -2.17 5.77 -24.34
CA GLU A 83 -2.24 7.05 -23.60
C GLU A 83 -3.29 6.98 -22.48
N LEU A 84 -4.51 6.51 -22.78
CA LEU A 84 -5.53 6.26 -21.75
C LEU A 84 -5.04 5.25 -20.70
N GLY A 85 -4.32 4.23 -21.14
CA GLY A 85 -3.72 3.22 -20.28
C GLY A 85 -2.74 3.80 -19.27
N GLU A 86 -1.90 4.73 -19.70
CA GLU A 86 -0.97 5.46 -18.85
C GLU A 86 -1.72 6.33 -17.82
N GLU A 87 -2.79 7.01 -18.24
CA GLU A 87 -3.64 7.83 -17.35
C GLU A 87 -4.38 6.99 -16.30
N ILE A 88 -4.96 5.86 -16.71
CA ILE A 88 -5.62 4.90 -15.81
C ILE A 88 -4.60 4.31 -14.83
N ASN A 89 -3.39 3.97 -15.31
CA ASN A 89 -2.32 3.43 -14.48
C ASN A 89 -1.77 4.46 -13.48
N ALA A 90 -1.76 5.75 -13.85
CA ALA A 90 -1.38 6.84 -12.95
C ALA A 90 -2.34 6.98 -11.75
N THR A 91 -3.59 6.53 -11.88
CA THR A 91 -4.55 6.50 -10.76
C THR A 91 -4.15 5.49 -9.66
N GLY A 92 -3.23 4.58 -9.96
CA GLY A 92 -2.56 3.74 -8.97
C GLY A 92 -2.54 2.26 -9.36
N THR A 93 -1.47 1.59 -8.96
CA THR A 93 -1.35 0.14 -9.14
C THR A 93 -2.09 -0.60 -8.02
N PRO A 94 -2.89 -1.63 -8.36
CA PRO A 94 -3.55 -2.47 -7.37
C PRO A 94 -2.50 -3.19 -6.53
N LEU A 95 -2.67 -3.18 -5.22
CA LEU A 95 -1.70 -3.77 -4.29
C LEU A 95 -2.14 -5.18 -3.90
N HIS A 96 -1.23 -6.14 -4.02
CA HIS A 96 -1.51 -7.49 -3.55
C HIS A 96 -1.48 -7.54 -2.01
N ARG A 97 -2.37 -8.34 -1.39
CA ARG A 97 -2.47 -8.39 0.08
C ARG A 97 -1.15 -8.73 0.76
N SER A 98 -0.37 -9.66 0.19
CA SER A 98 0.95 -10.01 0.73
C SER A 98 1.94 -8.85 0.68
N GLU A 99 1.89 -8.01 -0.37
CA GLU A 99 2.74 -6.82 -0.49
C GLU A 99 2.33 -5.75 0.51
N ALA A 100 1.01 -5.54 0.70
CA ALA A 100 0.48 -4.64 1.73
C ALA A 100 0.92 -5.08 3.14
N VAL A 101 0.77 -6.37 3.45
CA VAL A 101 1.18 -6.94 4.74
C VAL A 101 2.69 -6.83 4.93
N MET A 102 3.49 -7.17 3.92
CA MET A 102 4.95 -7.06 4.00
C MET A 102 5.40 -5.61 4.20
N THR A 103 4.75 -4.66 3.54
CA THR A 103 5.02 -3.23 3.71
C THR A 103 4.66 -2.77 5.12
N ALA A 104 3.49 -3.20 5.65
CA ALA A 104 3.09 -2.91 7.02
C ALA A 104 4.10 -3.47 8.04
N VAL A 105 4.53 -4.73 7.87
CA VAL A 105 5.55 -5.37 8.72
C VAL A 105 6.87 -4.60 8.68
N TRP A 106 7.31 -4.20 7.49
CA TRP A 106 8.53 -3.41 7.34
C TRP A 106 8.45 -2.06 8.06
N CYS A 107 7.32 -1.36 7.95
CA CYS A 107 7.10 -0.09 8.66
C CYS A 107 7.11 -0.27 10.19
N VAL A 108 6.49 -1.34 10.68
CA VAL A 108 6.49 -1.69 12.11
C VAL A 108 7.91 -1.92 12.61
N LEU A 109 8.72 -2.71 11.89
CA LEU A 109 10.10 -3.00 12.27
C LEU A 109 10.97 -1.73 12.32
N GLN A 110 10.82 -0.83 11.34
CA GLN A 110 11.53 0.45 11.34
C GLN A 110 11.17 1.31 12.56
N LEU A 111 9.89 1.39 12.93
CA LEU A 111 9.45 2.15 14.09
C LEU A 111 9.95 1.56 15.41
N ILE A 112 9.89 0.24 15.57
CA ILE A 112 10.46 -0.45 16.75
C ILE A 112 11.94 -0.11 16.90
N PHE A 113 12.71 -0.23 15.82
CA PHE A 113 14.14 0.02 15.84
C PHE A 113 14.46 1.46 16.28
N ILE A 114 13.75 2.44 15.72
CA ILE A 114 14.04 3.86 15.98
C ILE A 114 13.65 4.25 17.38
N TYR A 115 12.48 3.85 17.85
CA TYR A 115 12.09 4.10 19.22
C TYR A 115 13.02 3.40 20.20
N ALA A 116 13.55 2.21 19.87
CA ALA A 116 14.53 1.53 20.69
C ALA A 116 15.85 2.30 20.77
N VAL A 117 16.35 2.84 19.66
CA VAL A 117 17.57 3.67 19.65
C VAL A 117 17.36 4.94 20.46
N VAL A 118 16.25 5.66 20.24
CA VAL A 118 15.94 6.90 20.97
C VAL A 118 15.77 6.64 22.46
N GLY A 119 15.03 5.59 22.82
CA GLY A 119 14.90 5.15 24.21
C GLY A 119 16.27 4.87 24.82
N GLY A 120 17.12 4.10 24.14
CA GLY A 120 18.47 3.77 24.59
C GLY A 120 19.32 5.02 24.86
N ILE A 121 19.32 6.01 23.96
CA ILE A 121 20.02 7.29 24.13
C ILE A 121 19.57 7.98 25.43
N TRP A 122 18.26 8.03 25.69
CA TRP A 122 17.73 8.61 26.93
C TRP A 122 18.09 7.78 28.17
N GLY A 123 18.20 6.46 28.05
CA GLY A 123 18.76 5.61 29.11
C GLY A 123 20.16 6.06 29.54
N LEU A 124 21.02 6.38 28.56
CA LEU A 124 22.37 6.91 28.81
C LEU A 124 22.32 8.28 29.50
N VAL A 125 21.43 9.17 29.05
CA VAL A 125 21.20 10.48 29.69
C VAL A 125 20.88 10.33 31.18
N PHE A 126 20.07 9.34 31.55
CA PHE A 126 19.64 9.14 32.95
C PHE A 126 20.61 8.29 33.80
N LYS A 127 21.81 7.93 33.29
CA LYS A 127 22.73 6.97 33.94
C LYS A 127 22.05 5.63 34.24
N LYS A 128 21.08 5.24 33.41
CA LYS A 128 20.40 3.94 33.47
C LYS A 128 20.90 3.07 32.33
N SER A 129 20.44 1.82 32.31
CA SER A 129 20.81 0.87 31.27
C SER A 129 20.23 1.31 29.92
N PHE A 130 21.13 1.51 28.93
CA PHE A 130 20.78 1.71 27.52
C PHE A 130 19.85 0.59 27.03
N LEU A 131 20.12 -0.66 27.40
CA LEU A 131 19.34 -1.82 26.97
C LEU A 131 17.91 -1.79 27.54
N LEU A 132 17.75 -1.42 28.81
CA LEU A 132 16.42 -1.38 29.44
C LEU A 132 15.54 -0.30 28.79
N PHE A 133 16.08 0.92 28.64
CA PHE A 133 15.33 2.01 28.02
C PHE A 133 15.14 1.79 26.51
N GLY A 134 16.08 1.16 25.84
CA GLY A 134 15.92 0.77 24.45
C GLY A 134 14.84 -0.28 24.25
N LEU A 135 14.72 -1.25 25.17
CA LEU A 135 13.62 -2.23 25.14
C LEU A 135 12.26 -1.56 25.37
N LEU A 136 12.16 -0.65 26.35
CA LEU A 136 10.94 0.15 26.58
C LEU A 136 10.57 1.01 25.37
N GLY A 137 11.58 1.62 24.73
CA GLY A 137 11.42 2.34 23.47
C GLY A 137 10.88 1.42 22.38
N GLY A 138 11.48 0.26 22.17
CA GLY A 138 11.02 -0.73 21.18
C GLY A 138 9.56 -1.17 21.42
N ILE A 139 9.17 -1.40 22.67
CA ILE A 139 7.76 -1.71 23.04
C ILE A 139 6.84 -0.54 22.69
N ALA A 140 7.22 0.69 23.00
CA ALA A 140 6.45 1.87 22.63
C ALA A 140 6.31 1.99 21.10
N GLY A 141 7.38 1.78 20.34
CA GLY A 141 7.37 1.76 18.88
C GLY A 141 6.46 0.67 18.30
N LEU A 142 6.46 -0.53 18.91
CA LEU A 142 5.51 -1.61 18.57
C LEU A 142 4.06 -1.17 18.81
N LEU A 143 3.76 -0.59 19.97
CA LEU A 143 2.39 -0.15 20.29
C LEU A 143 1.89 0.94 19.33
N VAL A 144 2.72 1.95 19.07
CA VAL A 144 2.39 3.03 18.13
C VAL A 144 2.17 2.47 16.73
N SER A 145 3.06 1.60 16.25
CA SER A 145 2.93 1.02 14.91
C SER A 145 1.72 0.10 14.77
N ALA A 146 1.42 -0.71 15.78
CA ALA A 146 0.26 -1.60 15.80
C ALA A 146 -1.08 -0.84 15.83
N LEU A 147 -1.13 0.31 16.52
CA LEU A 147 -2.36 1.11 16.65
C LEU A 147 -2.60 2.02 15.45
N PHE A 148 -1.55 2.60 14.86
CA PHE A 148 -1.70 3.70 13.89
C PHE A 148 -1.23 3.36 12.48
N VAL A 149 -0.21 2.51 12.31
CA VAL A 149 0.42 2.29 10.99
C VAL A 149 -0.04 0.99 10.36
N ALA A 150 0.00 -0.12 11.10
CA ALA A 150 -0.33 -1.43 10.57
C ALA A 150 -1.79 -1.54 10.09
N PRO A 151 -2.81 -1.05 10.82
CA PRO A 151 -4.20 -1.13 10.35
C PRO A 151 -4.39 -0.30 9.08
N VAL A 152 -3.89 0.93 9.07
CA VAL A 152 -4.10 1.86 7.95
C VAL A 152 -3.45 1.34 6.67
N VAL A 153 -2.23 0.81 6.76
CA VAL A 153 -1.52 0.22 5.60
C VAL A 153 -2.17 -1.08 5.14
N ALA A 154 -2.63 -1.94 6.06
CA ALA A 154 -3.24 -3.22 5.72
C ALA A 154 -4.60 -3.08 5.01
N PHE A 155 -5.30 -1.96 5.18
CA PHE A 155 -6.58 -1.69 4.53
C PHE A 155 -6.48 -0.89 3.22
N GLN A 156 -5.28 -0.46 2.81
CA GLN A 156 -5.12 0.26 1.54
C GLN A 156 -5.17 -0.67 0.33
N ARG A 157 -5.80 -0.15 -0.74
CA ARG A 157 -6.02 -0.87 -2.01
C ARG A 157 -4.96 -0.57 -3.07
N THR A 158 -4.25 0.54 -2.96
CA THR A 158 -3.28 0.98 -3.97
C THR A 158 -1.91 1.22 -3.37
N LYS A 159 -0.87 0.93 -4.16
CA LYS A 159 0.53 1.10 -3.74
C LYS A 159 0.87 2.56 -3.45
N GLN A 160 0.39 3.48 -4.29
CA GLN A 160 0.60 4.92 -4.13
C GLN A 160 0.08 5.42 -2.78
N ARG A 161 -1.15 5.06 -2.41
CA ARG A 161 -1.74 5.44 -1.12
C ARG A 161 -0.98 4.85 0.07
N VAL A 162 -0.49 3.61 -0.05
CA VAL A 162 0.39 3.05 0.99
C VAL A 162 1.66 3.89 1.13
N GLN A 163 2.30 4.27 0.04
CA GLN A 163 3.51 5.11 0.08
C GLN A 163 3.22 6.48 0.69
N ASP A 164 2.15 7.14 0.28
CA ASP A 164 1.77 8.47 0.80
C ASP A 164 1.45 8.42 2.29
N ILE A 165 0.75 7.37 2.73
CA ILE A 165 0.43 7.18 4.16
C ILE A 165 1.68 6.81 4.95
N VAL A 166 2.54 5.94 4.45
CA VAL A 166 3.80 5.59 5.11
C VAL A 166 4.69 6.83 5.22
N PHE A 167 4.75 7.64 4.17
CA PHE A 167 5.50 8.90 4.19
C PHE A 167 4.89 9.92 5.14
N GLY A 168 3.57 10.10 5.14
CA GLY A 168 2.86 11.04 6.02
C GLY A 168 2.84 10.61 7.49
N ALA A 169 2.58 9.34 7.77
CA ALA A 169 2.68 8.78 9.13
C ALA A 169 4.14 8.80 9.61
N GLY A 170 5.08 8.52 8.69
CA GLY A 170 6.50 8.70 8.91
C GLY A 170 6.81 10.15 9.31
N SER A 171 6.44 11.15 8.52
CA SER A 171 6.76 12.54 8.86
C SER A 171 6.16 12.99 10.20
N LEU A 172 4.95 12.55 10.55
CA LEU A 172 4.30 12.91 11.81
C LEU A 172 4.88 12.22 13.04
N LEU A 173 5.25 10.94 12.94
CA LEU A 173 5.70 10.15 14.09
C LEU A 173 7.23 10.10 14.20
N PHE A 174 7.93 10.09 13.07
CA PHE A 174 9.36 9.85 12.98
C PHE A 174 10.17 11.12 13.22
N VAL A 175 9.75 12.23 12.62
CA VAL A 175 10.50 13.50 12.69
C VAL A 175 10.61 14.01 14.13
N PRO A 176 9.51 14.06 14.93
CA PRO A 176 9.62 14.47 16.33
C PRO A 176 10.51 13.53 17.16
N VAL A 177 10.41 12.22 16.91
CA VAL A 177 11.20 11.20 17.62
C VAL A 177 12.69 11.35 17.34
N ILE A 178 13.07 11.66 16.10
CA ILE A 178 14.46 11.99 15.76
C ILE A 178 14.93 13.22 16.52
N TYR A 179 14.15 14.31 16.53
CA TYR A 179 14.52 15.51 17.26
C TYR A 179 14.71 15.25 18.75
N ILE A 180 13.82 14.47 19.36
CA ILE A 180 13.92 14.03 20.77
C ILE A 180 15.20 13.19 20.99
N GLY A 181 15.55 12.32 20.05
CA GLY A 181 16.77 11.52 20.10
C GLY A 181 18.05 12.38 19.99
N VAL A 182 18.09 13.31 19.03
CA VAL A 182 19.22 14.23 18.83
C VAL A 182 19.41 15.12 20.05
N LEU A 183 18.33 15.68 20.60
CA LEU A 183 18.39 16.46 21.84
C LEU A 183 18.94 15.63 23.01
N GLY A 184 18.45 14.39 23.18
CA GLY A 184 18.98 13.46 24.19
C GLY A 184 20.48 13.21 24.01
N LEU A 185 20.93 13.02 22.78
CA LEU A 185 22.34 12.79 22.45
C LEU A 185 23.21 14.02 22.76
N ILE A 186 22.75 15.22 22.39
CA ILE A 186 23.44 16.49 22.73
C ILE A 186 23.57 16.63 24.25
N VAL A 187 22.48 16.42 25.00
CA VAL A 187 22.49 16.49 26.47
C VAL A 187 23.47 15.48 27.07
N TRP A 188 23.51 14.26 26.54
CA TRP A 188 24.44 13.24 26.99
C TRP A 188 25.91 13.62 26.72
N ILE A 189 26.22 14.17 25.55
CA ILE A 189 27.58 14.63 25.19
C ILE A 189 28.01 15.80 26.10
N ILE A 190 27.16 16.81 26.28
CA ILE A 190 27.44 17.94 27.20
C ILE A 190 27.74 17.39 28.59
N ARG A 191 26.93 16.43 29.06
CA ARG A 191 27.17 15.82 30.36
C ARG A 191 28.53 15.13 30.44
N LEU A 192 28.94 14.36 29.43
CA LEU A 192 30.25 13.69 29.38
C LEU A 192 31.43 14.66 29.41
N ILE A 193 31.28 15.85 28.82
CA ILE A 193 32.37 16.84 28.73
C ILE A 193 32.50 17.63 30.03
N PHE A 194 31.38 17.97 30.67
CA PHE A 194 31.36 18.92 31.78
C PHE A 194 31.19 18.28 33.18
N PHE A 195 30.79 17.01 33.29
CA PHE A 195 30.50 16.33 34.56
C PHE A 195 31.07 14.91 34.64
#